data_AF-A8LVL1-F1
#
_entry.id   AF-A8LVL1-F1
#
_cell.length_a   1.000
_cell.length_b   1.000
_cell.length_c   1.000
_cell.angle_alpha   90.00
_cell.angle_beta   90.00
_cell.angle_gamma   90.00
#
_symmetry.space_group_name_H-M   'P 1'
#
loop_
_entity.id
_entity.type
_entity.pdbx_description
1 polymer ?
#
loop_
_entity_poly.entity_id
_entity_poly.type
_entity_poly.pdbx_seq_one_letter_code
_entity_poly.pdbx_strand_id
1 'polypeptide(L)'
;MNIYEDPPLVPHGLADEALTAALEGREQALSPNSVLVGLALQDHDRVFVERWCNRIAHDSADLWLVATASLCLGHLARRFGHLEPESIRLVRQLAERTDLDGRVFSALDDVTFFLEELPNRRKAGQGN
;
A
#
# COMPACT_ATOMS: atom_id res chain seq x y z
N MET A 1 -7.48 24.23 -0.71
CA MET A 1 -6.76 24.25 0.57
C MET A 1 -6.75 22.81 1.07
N ASN A 2 -5.63 22.10 0.96
CA ASN A 2 -5.51 20.75 1.52
C ASN A 2 -5.30 20.88 3.02
N ILE A 3 -6.27 20.39 3.79
CA ILE A 3 -6.14 20.25 5.24
C ILE A 3 -5.37 18.94 5.48
N TYR A 4 -4.34 19.00 6.31
CA TYR A 4 -3.68 17.78 6.78
C TYR A 4 -4.65 17.04 7.71
N GLU A 5 -4.85 15.75 7.47
CA GLU A 5 -5.65 14.88 8.31
C GLU A 5 -4.81 13.66 8.68
N ASP A 6 -4.76 13.33 9.97
CA ASP A 6 -4.20 12.06 10.40
C ASP A 6 -5.14 10.92 9.96
N PRO A 7 -4.66 9.95 9.17
CA PRO A 7 -5.50 8.87 8.71
C PRO A 7 -5.92 7.98 9.88
N PRO A 8 -7.20 7.62 9.99
CA PRO A 8 -7.70 6.90 11.16
C PRO A 8 -7.19 5.46 11.15
N LEU A 9 -6.63 4.99 12.28
CA LEU A 9 -6.49 3.57 12.52
C LEU A 9 -7.83 3.03 13.02
N VAL A 10 -8.41 2.10 12.27
CA VAL A 10 -9.68 1.44 12.61
C VAL A 10 -9.45 -0.04 12.93
N PRO A 11 -10.28 -0.66 13.77
CA PRO A 11 -10.25 -2.11 13.98
C PRO A 11 -10.39 -2.89 12.67
N HIS A 12 -9.71 -4.04 12.56
CA HIS A 12 -9.70 -4.87 11.35
C HIS A 12 -11.10 -5.21 10.82
N GLY A 13 -12.08 -5.48 11.69
CA GLY A 13 -13.46 -5.77 11.26
C GLY A 13 -14.13 -4.59 10.54
N LEU A 14 -13.89 -3.35 11.01
CA LEU A 14 -14.41 -2.15 10.35
C LEU A 14 -13.65 -1.84 9.05
N ALA A 15 -12.35 -2.12 9.01
CA ALA A 15 -11.59 -2.03 7.78
C ALA A 15 -12.06 -3.06 6.73
N ASP A 16 -12.26 -4.32 7.15
CA ASP A 16 -12.76 -5.40 6.29
C ASP A 16 -14.10 -4.99 5.67
N GLU A 17 -15.02 -4.47 6.47
CA GLU A 17 -16.33 -4.01 6.01
C GLU A 17 -16.20 -2.86 4.99
N ALA A 18 -15.45 -1.81 5.33
CA ALA A 18 -15.30 -0.64 4.48
C ALA A 18 -14.62 -0.95 3.13
N LEU A 19 -13.56 -1.77 3.16
CA LEU A 19 -12.82 -2.15 1.95
C LEU A 19 -13.59 -3.17 1.10
N THR A 20 -14.36 -4.08 1.72
CA THR A 20 -15.29 -4.96 1.00
C THR A 20 -16.37 -4.15 0.29
N ALA A 21 -17.01 -3.21 1.01
CA ALA A 21 -18.03 -2.35 0.43
C ALA A 21 -17.49 -1.55 -0.76
N ALA A 22 -16.24 -1.05 -0.67
CA ALA A 22 -15.59 -0.35 -1.76
C ALA A 22 -15.41 -1.23 -3.02
N LEU A 23 -14.98 -2.48 -2.86
CA LEU A 23 -14.87 -3.43 -3.98
C LEU A 23 -16.22 -3.79 -4.60
N GLU A 24 -17.27 -3.83 -3.77
CA GLU A 24 -18.63 -4.13 -4.21
C GLU A 24 -19.35 -2.90 -4.80
N GLY A 25 -18.69 -1.73 -4.84
CA GLY A 25 -19.29 -0.48 -5.30
C GLY A 25 -20.45 0.02 -4.42
N ARG A 26 -20.49 -0.42 -3.15
CA ARG A 26 -21.48 0.01 -2.16
C ARG A 26 -21.01 1.28 -1.44
N GLU A 27 -21.98 2.11 -1.03
CA GLU A 27 -21.69 3.25 -0.16
C GLU A 27 -21.10 2.80 1.17
N GLN A 28 -20.12 3.56 1.64
CA GLN A 28 -19.35 3.29 2.85
C GLN A 28 -19.30 4.54 3.74
N ALA A 29 -19.45 4.32 5.05
CA ALA A 29 -19.37 5.40 6.04
C ALA A 29 -17.94 5.94 6.22
N LEU A 30 -16.93 5.13 5.89
CA LEU A 30 -15.52 5.46 5.99
C LEU A 30 -14.90 5.53 4.59
N SER A 31 -14.05 6.53 4.36
CA SER A 31 -13.26 6.62 3.12
C SER A 31 -12.32 5.40 3.01
N PRO A 32 -12.42 4.58 1.95
CA PRO A 32 -11.58 3.40 1.80
C PRO A 32 -10.10 3.78 1.62
N ASN A 33 -9.83 4.94 1.02
CA ASN A 33 -8.48 5.49 0.91
C ASN A 33 -7.89 5.81 2.28
N SER A 34 -8.63 6.54 3.12
CA SER A 34 -8.16 6.93 4.45
C SER A 34 -7.97 5.72 5.36
N VAL A 35 -8.86 4.73 5.27
CA VAL A 35 -8.73 3.44 5.97
C VAL A 35 -7.45 2.71 5.55
N LEU A 36 -7.22 2.56 4.24
CA LEU A 36 -6.07 1.81 3.74
C LEU A 36 -4.74 2.49 4.12
N VAL A 37 -4.67 3.83 4.05
CA VAL A 37 -3.50 4.60 4.49
C VAL A 37 -3.30 4.48 6.01
N GLY A 38 -4.38 4.58 6.80
CA GLY A 38 -4.30 4.43 8.26
C GLY A 38 -3.73 3.08 8.67
N LEU A 39 -4.22 2.01 8.05
CA LEU A 39 -3.68 0.66 8.21
C LEU A 39 -2.20 0.58 7.82
N ALA A 40 -1.84 1.06 6.62
CA ALA A 40 -0.47 0.97 6.11
C ALA A 40 0.55 1.76 6.94
N LEU A 41 0.13 2.83 7.61
CA LEU A 41 1.01 3.64 8.46
C LEU A 41 1.09 3.16 9.91
N GLN A 42 0.01 2.60 10.45
CA GLN A 42 -0.11 2.38 11.90
C GLN A 42 -0.31 0.92 12.30
N ASP A 43 -0.94 0.09 11.46
CA ASP A 43 -1.21 -1.30 11.81
C ASP A 43 0.09 -2.13 11.86
N HIS A 44 0.15 -3.09 12.78
CA HIS A 44 1.30 -3.97 12.98
C HIS A 44 1.12 -5.33 12.30
N ASP A 45 -0.10 -5.70 11.90
CA ASP A 45 -0.37 -6.89 11.11
C ASP A 45 -0.11 -6.61 9.62
N ARG A 46 1.17 -6.69 9.23
CA ARG A 46 1.60 -6.55 7.83
C ARG A 46 0.78 -7.42 6.89
N VAL A 47 0.54 -8.69 7.25
CA VAL A 47 -0.10 -9.67 6.36
C VAL A 47 -1.54 -9.27 6.08
N PHE A 48 -2.27 -8.81 7.10
CA PHE A 48 -3.62 -8.28 6.94
C PHE A 48 -3.65 -7.09 5.96
N VAL A 49 -2.77 -6.09 6.18
CA VAL A 49 -2.75 -4.88 5.36
C VAL A 49 -2.32 -5.18 3.92
N GLU A 50 -1.30 -6.02 3.76
CA GLU A 50 -0.78 -6.40 2.45
C GLU A 50 -1.84 -7.16 1.63
N ARG A 51 -2.55 -8.10 2.24
CA ARG A 51 -3.67 -8.81 1.60
C ARG A 51 -4.71 -7.83 1.05
N TRP A 52 -5.07 -6.81 1.83
CA TRP A 52 -6.02 -5.80 1.39
C TRP A 52 -5.49 -4.92 0.27
N CYS A 53 -4.23 -4.50 0.35
CA CYS A 53 -3.61 -3.72 -0.73
C CYS A 53 -3.58 -4.52 -2.05
N ASN A 54 -3.20 -5.79 -2.02
CA ASN A 54 -3.22 -6.64 -3.22
C ASN A 54 -4.63 -6.78 -3.79
N ARG A 55 -5.61 -7.09 -2.94
CA ARG A 55 -7.00 -7.28 -3.39
C ARG A 55 -7.57 -6.00 -4.01
N ILE A 56 -7.38 -4.86 -3.36
CA ILE A 56 -7.82 -3.56 -3.87
C ILE A 56 -7.13 -3.23 -5.20
N ALA A 57 -5.82 -3.42 -5.29
CA ALA A 57 -5.06 -3.09 -6.49
C ALA A 57 -5.45 -3.95 -7.72
N HIS A 58 -5.91 -5.19 -7.52
CA HIS A 58 -6.39 -6.06 -8.58
C HIS A 58 -7.87 -5.82 -8.93
N ASP A 59 -8.72 -5.68 -7.92
CA ASP A 59 -10.16 -5.84 -8.09
C ASP A 59 -10.92 -4.50 -8.13
N SER A 60 -10.32 -3.40 -7.69
CA SER A 60 -10.98 -2.10 -7.64
C SER A 60 -11.10 -1.45 -9.02
N ALA A 61 -12.31 -1.00 -9.38
CA ALA A 61 -12.55 -0.14 -10.53
C ALA A 61 -12.14 1.34 -10.27
N ASP A 62 -12.00 1.74 -9.00
CA ASP A 62 -11.56 3.08 -8.62
C ASP A 62 -10.03 3.18 -8.73
N LEU A 63 -9.56 3.89 -9.77
CA LEU A 63 -8.13 4.13 -10.04
C LEU A 63 -7.43 4.89 -8.92
N TRP A 64 -8.14 5.78 -8.22
CA TRP A 64 -7.56 6.50 -7.09
C TRP A 64 -7.28 5.56 -5.92
N LEU A 65 -8.18 4.62 -5.67
CA LEU A 65 -8.02 3.59 -4.64
C LEU A 65 -6.95 2.54 -5.02
N VAL A 66 -6.83 2.19 -6.30
CA VAL A 66 -5.74 1.35 -6.82
C VAL A 66 -4.37 2.02 -6.59
N ALA A 67 -4.23 3.30 -6.94
CA ALA A 67 -2.99 4.05 -6.71
C ALA A 67 -2.67 4.21 -5.21
N THR A 68 -3.69 4.37 -4.35
CA THR A 68 -3.51 4.34 -2.89
C THR A 68 -3.01 2.99 -2.40
N ALA A 69 -3.56 1.88 -2.90
CA ALA A 69 -3.11 0.55 -2.51
C ALA A 69 -1.64 0.30 -2.88
N SER A 70 -1.22 0.75 -4.06
CA SER A 70 0.19 0.74 -4.46
C SER A 70 1.06 1.52 -3.47
N LEU A 71 0.68 2.76 -3.15
CA LEU A 71 1.40 3.59 -2.15
C LEU A 71 1.51 2.89 -0.80
N CYS A 72 0.43 2.25 -0.35
CA CYS A 72 0.40 1.51 0.90
C CYS A 72 1.36 0.32 0.91
N LEU A 73 1.52 -0.39 -0.21
CA LEU A 73 2.56 -1.43 -0.35
C LEU A 73 3.97 -0.84 -0.20
N GLY A 74 4.24 0.35 -0.77
CA GLY A 74 5.49 1.08 -0.55
C GLY A 74 5.73 1.38 0.94
N HIS A 75 4.70 1.82 1.66
CA HIS A 75 4.80 2.03 3.11
C HIS A 75 5.07 0.74 3.89
N LEU A 76 4.48 -0.38 3.50
CA LEU A 76 4.78 -1.67 4.12
C LEU A 76 6.24 -2.09 3.85
N ALA A 77 6.73 -1.94 2.62
CA ALA A 77 8.12 -2.19 2.27
C ALA A 77 9.07 -1.37 3.15
N ARG A 78 8.80 -0.08 3.33
CA ARG A 78 9.57 0.83 4.18
C ARG A 78 9.51 0.47 5.67
N ARG A 79 8.32 0.16 6.20
CA ARG A 79 8.11 -0.11 7.63
C ARG A 79 8.64 -1.48 8.06
N PHE A 80 8.37 -2.50 7.25
CA PHE A 80 8.65 -3.89 7.59
C PHE A 80 9.92 -4.44 6.92
N GLY A 81 10.48 -3.75 5.92
CA GLY A 81 11.61 -4.25 5.14
C GLY A 81 11.28 -5.54 4.38
N HIS A 82 9.99 -5.78 4.13
CA HIS A 82 9.50 -7.01 3.52
C HIS A 82 8.13 -6.79 2.85
N LEU A 83 7.94 -7.46 1.72
CA LEU A 83 6.69 -7.70 1.02
C LEU A 83 6.76 -9.11 0.43
N GLU A 84 5.61 -9.72 0.20
CA GLU A 84 5.51 -10.95 -0.56
C GLU A 84 5.92 -10.70 -2.04
N PRO A 85 6.53 -11.70 -2.70
CA PRO A 85 6.99 -11.53 -4.09
C PRO A 85 5.90 -11.11 -5.08
N GLU A 86 4.64 -11.48 -4.85
CA GLU A 86 3.53 -11.05 -5.72
C GLU A 86 3.27 -9.55 -5.59
N SER A 87 3.37 -8.99 -4.39
CA SER A 87 3.13 -7.58 -4.13
C SER A 87 4.23 -6.70 -4.72
N ILE A 88 5.48 -7.18 -4.68
CA ILE A 88 6.60 -6.51 -5.37
C ILE A 88 6.34 -6.47 -6.87
N ARG A 89 5.93 -7.61 -7.47
CA ARG A 89 5.58 -7.66 -8.90
C ARG A 89 4.42 -6.73 -9.23
N LEU A 90 3.38 -6.71 -8.39
CA LEU A 90 2.22 -5.86 -8.58
C LEU A 90 2.59 -4.38 -8.58
N VAL A 91 3.39 -3.91 -7.62
CA VAL A 91 3.85 -2.51 -7.59
C VAL A 91 4.58 -2.14 -8.88
N ARG A 92 5.44 -3.02 -9.40
CA ARG A 92 6.15 -2.80 -10.68
C ARG A 92 5.18 -2.69 -11.85
N GLN A 93 4.22 -3.61 -11.94
CA GLN A 93 3.20 -3.60 -12.99
C GLN A 93 2.31 -2.34 -12.93
N LEU A 94 1.95 -1.89 -11.73
CA LEU A 94 1.17 -0.67 -11.55
C LEU A 94 1.96 0.58 -11.94
N ALA A 95 3.28 0.62 -11.73
CA ALA A 95 4.12 1.73 -12.15
C ALA A 95 4.29 1.84 -13.68
N GLU A 96 4.01 0.76 -14.43
CA GLU A 96 3.99 0.78 -15.89
C GLU A 96 2.67 1.33 -16.47
N ARG A 97 1.62 1.44 -15.64
CA ARG A 97 0.31 1.95 -16.05
C ARG A 97 0.32 3.48 -16.19
N THR A 98 -0.21 3.97 -17.29
CA THR A 98 -0.28 5.41 -17.59
C THR A 98 -1.57 6.08 -17.12
N ASP A 99 -2.55 5.30 -16.66
CA ASP A 99 -3.85 5.78 -16.18
C ASP A 99 -3.90 5.99 -14.65
N LEU A 100 -2.80 5.70 -13.95
CA LEU A 100 -2.63 5.92 -12.52
C LEU A 100 -1.78 7.17 -12.25
N ASP A 101 -1.99 7.81 -11.10
CA ASP A 101 -1.22 8.99 -10.72
C ASP A 101 0.14 8.63 -10.08
N GLY A 102 0.91 9.67 -9.73
CA GLY A 102 2.30 9.52 -9.28
C GLY A 102 2.54 8.68 -8.03
N ARG A 103 1.50 8.29 -7.28
CA ARG A 103 1.64 7.42 -6.10
C ARG A 103 2.24 6.05 -6.43
N VAL A 104 2.00 5.53 -7.63
CA VAL A 104 2.59 4.26 -8.07
C VAL A 104 4.11 4.34 -8.22
N PHE A 105 4.65 5.51 -8.59
CA PHE A 105 6.10 5.72 -8.65
C PHE A 105 6.69 5.85 -7.25
N SER A 106 6.03 6.55 -6.33
CA SER A 106 6.47 6.60 -4.93
C SER A 106 6.50 5.20 -4.30
N ALA A 107 5.53 4.34 -4.61
CA ALA A 107 5.53 2.95 -4.18
C ALA A 107 6.72 2.16 -4.76
N LEU A 108 7.00 2.33 -6.05
CA LEU A 108 8.14 1.69 -6.72
C LEU A 108 9.48 2.13 -6.12
N ASP A 109 9.62 3.42 -5.82
CA ASP A 109 10.82 3.97 -5.18
C ASP A 109 11.04 3.37 -3.79
N ASP A 110 9.97 3.31 -2.97
CA ASP A 110 10.02 2.68 -1.64
C ASP A 110 10.41 1.19 -1.74
N VAL A 111 9.78 0.43 -2.65
CA VAL A 111 10.09 -0.99 -2.86
C VAL A 111 11.54 -1.19 -3.28
N THR A 112 11.99 -0.43 -4.28
CA THR A 112 13.36 -0.53 -4.81
C THR A 112 14.39 -0.20 -3.74
N PHE A 113 14.18 0.90 -3.02
CA PHE A 113 15.13 1.36 -2.01
C PHE A 113 15.17 0.42 -0.79
N PHE A 114 14.03 0.10 -0.20
CA PHE A 114 13.98 -0.62 1.08
C PHE A 114 14.16 -2.13 0.94
N LEU A 115 13.78 -2.74 -0.19
CA LEU A 115 13.84 -4.19 -0.38
C LEU A 115 15.04 -4.65 -1.21
N GLU A 116 15.66 -3.76 -1.99
CA GLU A 116 16.75 -4.13 -2.89
C GLU A 116 18.03 -3.38 -2.54
N GLU A 117 18.02 -2.05 -2.58
CA GLU A 117 19.24 -1.26 -2.37
C GLU A 117 19.75 -1.32 -0.93
N LEU A 118 18.88 -1.07 0.05
CA LEU A 118 19.26 -1.00 1.46
C LEU A 118 19.82 -2.34 1.97
N PRO A 119 19.22 -3.51 1.68
CA PRO A 119 19.81 -4.80 2.01
C PRO A 119 21.18 -5.02 1.36
N ASN A 120 21.35 -4.62 0.10
CA ASN A 120 22.64 -4.75 -0.60
C ASN A 120 23.73 -3.88 0.03
N ARG A 121 23.40 -2.64 0.43
CA ARG A 121 24.33 -1.76 1.16
C ARG A 121 24.74 -2.34 2.51
N ARG A 122 23.81 -2.96 3.25
CA ARG A 122 24.12 -3.62 4.53
C ARG A 122 25.06 -4.82 4.36
N LYS A 123 24.87 -5.63 3.32
CA LYS A 123 25.77 -6.76 3.01
C LYS A 123 27.17 -6.28 2.64
N ALA A 124 27.28 -5.23 1.83
CA ALA A 124 28.57 -4.66 1.43
C ALA A 124 29.36 -4.08 2.62
N GLY A 125 28.68 -3.49 3.61
CA GLY A 125 29.31 -2.95 4.82
C GLY A 125 29.72 -3.98 5.88
N GLN A 126 29.28 -5.24 5.78
CA GLN A 126 29.62 -6.33 6.71
C GLN A 126 30.80 -7.20 6.23
N GLY A 127 31.33 -6.94 5.03
CA GLY A 127 32.39 -7.72 4.39
C GLY A 127 33.83 -7.20 4.61
N ASN A 128 34.07 -6.40 5.66
CA ASN A 128 35.40 -5.85 5.97
C ASN A 128 35.77 -6.07 7.44
#